data_AF-A0A2U3ET82-F1
#
_entry.id   AF-A0A2U3ET82-F1
#
_cell.length_a   1.000
_cell.length_b   1.000
_cell.length_c   1.000
_cell.angle_alpha   90.00
_cell.angle_beta   90.00
_cell.angle_gamma   90.00
#
_symmetry.space_group_name_H-M   'P 1'
#
loop_
_entity.id
_entity.type
_entity.pdbx_description
1 polymer ?
#
loop_
_entity_poly.entity_id
_entity_poly.type
_entity_poly.pdbx_seq_one_letter_code
_entity_poly.pdbx_strand_id
1 'polypeptide(L)'
;MTESNGLRFTVKVGTLPESTFGVVDFTLEERMSEPFALKLSLASPQTGIDFGEVLDQSCELMVWYNGELQRRVSGIVSDFAQGDTGFQRTRYEAVVRPALWRTGLRTNCRIFQVKKPEDIIGEILEEAGILDYAFSLRQNHAAREYC
;
A
#
# COMPACT_ATOMS: atom_id res chain seq x y z
N MET A 1 -7.61 -8.20 28.94
CA MET A 1 -7.48 -7.31 27.77
C MET A 1 -6.96 -5.99 28.29
N THR A 2 -5.66 -5.77 28.24
CA THR A 2 -5.05 -4.53 28.73
C THR A 2 -5.42 -3.43 27.75
N GLU A 3 -6.31 -2.53 28.15
CA GLU A 3 -6.51 -1.25 27.47
C GLU A 3 -5.16 -0.54 27.47
N SER A 4 -4.43 -0.65 26.36
CA SER A 4 -3.12 -0.02 26.23
C SER A 4 -3.34 1.47 26.03
N ASN A 5 -3.22 2.22 27.11
CA ASN A 5 -3.26 3.68 27.08
C ASN A 5 -2.02 4.20 26.34
N GLY A 6 -2.18 5.11 25.38
CA GLY A 6 -1.08 5.69 24.60
C GLY A 6 -1.09 5.43 23.09
N LEU A 7 -0.02 5.87 22.44
CA LEU A 7 0.20 5.78 20.99
C LEU A 7 0.74 4.38 20.63
N ARG A 8 0.12 3.72 19.64
CA ARG A 8 0.52 2.39 19.18
C ARG A 8 0.47 2.30 17.66
N PHE A 9 1.41 1.57 17.10
CA PHE A 9 1.50 1.26 15.68
C PHE A 9 1.38 -0.24 15.47
N THR A 10 0.56 -0.64 14.52
CA THR A 10 0.40 -2.05 14.12
C THR A 10 0.41 -2.13 12.62
N VAL A 11 0.93 -3.24 12.09
CA VAL A 11 0.90 -3.53 10.65
C VAL A 11 0.17 -4.83 10.40
N LYS A 12 -0.62 -4.88 9.33
CA LYS A 12 -1.22 -6.09 8.80
C LYS A 12 -0.75 -6.28 7.37
N VAL A 13 -0.30 -7.48 7.03
CA VAL A 13 0.22 -7.82 5.70
C VAL A 13 -0.51 -9.06 5.18
N GLY A 14 -1.21 -8.92 4.06
CA GLY A 14 -1.98 -9.98 3.41
C GLY A 14 -2.86 -10.76 4.39
N THR A 15 -2.69 -12.07 4.38
CA THR A 15 -3.39 -13.01 5.27
C THR A 15 -2.56 -13.42 6.48
N LEU A 16 -1.37 -12.84 6.67
CA LEU A 16 -0.52 -13.16 7.82
C LEU A 16 -1.20 -12.72 9.13
N PRO A 17 -0.97 -13.46 10.24
CA PRO A 17 -1.44 -13.02 11.55
C PRO A 17 -0.97 -11.61 11.91
N GLU A 18 -1.82 -10.83 12.57
CA GLU A 18 -1.46 -9.45 12.99
C GLU A 18 -0.31 -9.41 14.01
N SER A 19 -0.02 -10.54 14.66
CA SER A 19 1.12 -10.71 15.56
C SER A 19 2.45 -11.03 14.86
N THR A 20 2.43 -11.23 13.53
CA THR A 20 3.63 -11.65 12.77
C THR A 20 4.71 -10.57 12.81
N PHE A 21 4.33 -9.31 12.65
CA PHE A 21 5.27 -8.18 12.63
C PHE A 21 4.96 -7.17 13.73
N GLY A 22 5.97 -6.82 14.52
CA GLY A 22 5.99 -5.59 15.29
C GLY A 22 6.57 -4.45 14.46
N VAL A 23 5.94 -3.27 14.52
CA VAL A 23 6.48 -2.05 13.90
C VAL A 23 7.58 -1.49 14.80
N VAL A 24 8.78 -1.32 14.27
CA VAL A 24 9.93 -0.74 14.97
C VAL A 24 10.02 0.75 14.68
N ASP A 25 9.95 1.12 13.40
CA ASP A 25 9.98 2.49 12.91
C ASP A 25 9.31 2.54 11.53
N PHE A 26 8.87 3.73 11.10
CA PHE A 26 8.38 3.94 9.75
C PHE A 26 8.61 5.37 9.26
N THR A 27 8.74 5.51 7.95
CA THR A 27 8.75 6.81 7.26
C THR A 27 7.72 6.79 6.16
N LEU A 28 6.81 7.77 6.18
CA LEU A 28 5.78 7.97 5.16
C LEU A 28 6.08 9.25 4.38
N GLU A 29 6.28 9.11 3.07
CA GLU A 29 6.43 10.22 2.13
C GLU A 29 5.20 10.31 1.24
N GLU A 30 4.50 11.44 1.32
CA GLU A 30 3.27 11.73 0.59
C GLU A 30 3.35 13.10 -0.08
N ARG A 31 2.86 13.20 -1.31
CA ARG A 31 2.79 14.44 -2.09
C ARG A 31 1.51 14.44 -2.91
N MET A 32 1.02 15.64 -3.23
CA MET A 32 -0.14 15.78 -4.11
C MET A 32 0.22 15.27 -5.50
N SER A 33 -0.63 14.42 -6.08
CA SER A 33 -0.45 13.85 -7.42
C SER A 33 0.77 12.94 -7.61
N GLU A 34 1.35 12.41 -6.54
CA GLU A 34 2.42 11.41 -6.61
C GLU A 34 2.07 10.18 -5.75
N PRO A 35 2.37 8.94 -6.21
CA PRO A 35 2.23 7.76 -5.38
C PRO A 35 3.07 7.86 -4.11
N PHE A 36 2.45 7.65 -2.95
CA PHE A 36 3.18 7.65 -1.68
C PHE A 36 4.20 6.51 -1.59
N ALA A 37 5.16 6.65 -0.68
CA ALA A 37 6.05 5.58 -0.26
C ALA A 37 6.08 5.48 1.27
N LEU A 38 5.71 4.32 1.80
CA LEU A 38 5.78 4.00 3.21
C LEU A 38 6.89 2.97 3.44
N LYS A 39 7.99 3.38 4.07
CA LYS A 39 9.07 2.49 4.47
C LYS A 39 8.81 2.01 5.90
N LEU A 40 8.82 0.71 6.11
CA LEU A 40 8.59 0.06 7.40
C LEU A 40 9.85 -0.69 7.84
N SER A 41 10.31 -0.42 9.05
CA SER A 41 11.21 -1.31 9.79
C SER A 41 10.37 -2.18 10.72
N LEU A 42 10.46 -3.49 10.53
CA LEU A 42 9.64 -4.49 11.21
C LEU A 42 10.52 -5.47 12.01
N ALA A 43 9.96 -6.06 13.05
CA ALA A 43 10.59 -7.13 13.82
C ALA A 43 9.62 -8.29 14.02
N SER A 44 10.07 -9.51 13.74
CA SER A 44 9.29 -10.74 13.93
C SER A 44 10.06 -11.74 14.79
N PRO A 45 9.39 -12.55 15.64
CA PRO A 45 10.02 -13.74 16.22
C PRO A 45 10.29 -14.84 15.17
N GLN A 46 9.66 -14.77 14.00
CA GLN A 46 9.86 -15.72 12.91
C GLN A 46 11.07 -15.29 12.06
N THR A 47 11.91 -16.25 11.70
CA THR A 47 13.13 -16.04 10.89
C THR A 47 12.96 -16.43 9.43
N GLY A 48 11.91 -17.18 9.10
CA GLY A 48 11.70 -17.78 7.78
C GLY A 48 10.33 -17.44 7.21
N ILE A 49 9.94 -16.18 7.27
CA ILE A 49 8.70 -15.70 6.65
C ILE A 49 8.82 -15.87 5.14
N ASP A 50 7.84 -16.51 4.51
CA ASP A 50 7.80 -16.67 3.06
C ASP A 50 7.55 -15.31 2.40
N PHE A 51 8.47 -14.91 1.51
CA PHE A 51 8.38 -13.65 0.77
C PHE A 51 7.19 -13.66 -0.18
N GLY A 52 6.76 -14.82 -0.68
CA GLY A 52 5.57 -14.96 -1.52
C GLY A 52 4.26 -14.66 -0.78
N GLU A 53 4.24 -14.79 0.54
CA GLU A 53 3.10 -14.42 1.40
C GLU A 53 3.10 -12.92 1.78
N VAL A 54 4.13 -12.17 1.38
CA VAL A 54 4.32 -10.76 1.74
C VAL A 54 4.32 -9.85 0.51
N LEU A 55 5.10 -10.18 -0.51
CA LEU A 55 5.24 -9.36 -1.72
C LEU A 55 3.92 -9.29 -2.51
N ASP A 56 3.61 -8.10 -3.03
CA ASP A 56 2.36 -7.75 -3.74
C ASP A 56 1.08 -8.03 -2.93
N GLN A 57 1.19 -8.36 -1.64
CA GLN A 57 0.04 -8.46 -0.75
C GLN A 57 -0.36 -7.09 -0.22
N SER A 58 -1.65 -6.97 0.15
CA SER A 58 -2.14 -5.76 0.82
C SER A 58 -1.39 -5.52 2.12
N CYS A 59 -1.11 -4.27 2.44
CA CYS A 59 -0.49 -3.88 3.68
C CYS A 59 -1.19 -2.67 4.28
N GLU A 60 -1.47 -2.73 5.58
CA GLU A 60 -2.10 -1.65 6.33
C GLU A 60 -1.24 -1.29 7.54
N LEU A 61 -0.74 -0.06 7.57
CA LEU A 61 -0.22 0.54 8.79
C LEU A 61 -1.36 1.27 9.51
N MET A 62 -1.57 0.92 10.77
CA MET A 62 -2.61 1.50 11.62
C MET A 62 -1.98 2.23 12.80
N VAL A 63 -2.39 3.49 12.97
CA VAL A 63 -1.99 4.37 14.07
C VAL A 63 -3.14 4.45 15.05
N TRP A 64 -2.88 4.04 16.29
CA TRP A 64 -3.86 3.99 17.37
C TRP A 64 -3.48 4.95 18.48
N TYR A 65 -4.47 5.60 19.09
CA TYR A 65 -4.30 6.41 20.28
C TYR A 65 -5.39 6.07 21.28
N ASN A 66 -5.02 5.65 22.49
CA ASN A 66 -5.94 5.23 23.56
C ASN A 66 -6.98 4.19 23.09
N GLY A 67 -6.56 3.25 22.25
CA GLY A 67 -7.42 2.18 21.71
C GLY A 67 -8.27 2.58 20.50
N GLU A 68 -8.30 3.86 20.11
CA GLU A 68 -9.03 4.33 18.93
C GLU A 68 -8.11 4.45 17.70
N LEU A 69 -8.60 3.98 16.55
CA LEU A 69 -7.89 4.08 15.28
C LEU A 69 -7.90 5.53 14.79
N GLN A 70 -6.73 6.16 14.75
CA GLN A 70 -6.58 7.56 14.33
C GLN A 70 -6.29 7.68 12.84
N ARG A 71 -5.49 6.77 12.29
CA ARG A 71 -5.11 6.78 10.87
C ARG A 71 -4.84 5.37 10.37
N ARG A 72 -5.26 5.12 9.14
CA ARG A 72 -4.89 3.92 8.37
C ARG A 72 -4.19 4.36 7.09
N VAL A 73 -3.06 3.73 6.79
CA VAL A 73 -2.36 3.86 5.50
C VAL A 73 -2.38 2.50 4.84
N SER A 74 -3.15 2.38 3.75
CA SER A 74 -3.38 1.13 3.03
C SER A 74 -2.66 1.16 1.68
N GLY A 75 -1.99 0.07 1.35
CA GLY A 75 -1.29 -0.10 0.07
C GLY A 75 -0.96 -1.57 -0.18
N ILE A 76 0.06 -1.80 -0.97
CA ILE A 76 0.63 -3.10 -1.28
C ILE A 76 2.11 -3.11 -0.95
N VAL A 77 2.68 -4.27 -0.61
CA VAL A 77 4.13 -4.39 -0.41
C VAL A 77 4.84 -4.46 -1.76
N SER A 78 5.60 -3.42 -2.10
CA SER A 78 6.39 -3.35 -3.34
C SER A 78 7.77 -4.01 -3.20
N ASP A 79 8.35 -3.92 -2.00
CA ASP A 79 9.68 -4.46 -1.70
C ASP A 79 9.67 -5.05 -0.30
N PHE A 80 10.37 -6.16 -0.12
CA PHE A 80 10.52 -6.82 1.17
C PHE A 80 11.93 -7.40 1.28
N ALA A 81 12.57 -7.17 2.42
CA ALA A 81 13.91 -7.65 2.70
C ALA A 81 14.00 -8.17 4.14
N GLN A 82 14.76 -9.24 4.31
CA GLN A 82 15.14 -9.76 5.62
C GLN A 82 16.52 -9.22 5.97
N GLY A 83 16.61 -8.58 7.13
CA GLY A 83 17.87 -8.12 7.71
C GLY A 83 18.41 -9.12 8.73
N ASP A 84 19.15 -8.59 9.71
CA ASP A 84 19.81 -9.41 10.72
C ASP A 84 18.81 -10.19 11.59
N THR A 85 19.20 -11.43 11.87
CA THR A 85 18.54 -12.26 12.88
C THR A 85 19.28 -12.11 14.21
N GLY A 86 18.65 -11.41 15.16
CA GLY A 86 19.15 -11.31 16.53
C GLY A 86 18.78 -12.53 17.37
N PHE A 87 19.03 -12.45 18.69
CA PHE A 87 18.79 -13.56 19.61
C PHE A 87 17.32 -14.00 19.73
N GLN A 88 16.37 -13.08 19.60
CA GLN A 88 14.93 -13.38 19.76
C GLN A 88 14.06 -12.91 18.60
N ARG A 89 14.56 -12.00 17.77
CA ARG A 89 13.79 -11.38 16.69
C ARG A 89 14.66 -11.17 15.47
N THR A 90 14.02 -11.31 14.32
CA THR A 90 14.55 -11.02 12.99
C THR A 90 14.04 -9.66 12.55
N ARG A 91 14.92 -8.82 12.02
CA ARG A 91 14.54 -7.54 11.44
C ARG A 91 14.11 -7.73 9.98
N TYR A 92 13.05 -7.06 9.59
CA TYR A 92 12.56 -7.00 8.22
C TYR A 92 12.38 -5.55 7.79
N GLU A 93 12.53 -5.30 6.50
CA GLU A 93 12.24 -4.03 5.87
C GLU A 93 11.18 -4.24 4.79
N ALA A 94 10.17 -3.40 4.77
CA ALA A 94 9.12 -3.44 3.75
C ALA A 94 8.89 -2.05 3.19
N VAL A 95 8.66 -1.95 1.89
CA VAL A 95 8.19 -0.73 1.24
C VAL A 95 6.76 -0.96 0.80
N VAL A 96 5.87 -0.07 1.21
CA VAL A 96 4.44 -0.11 0.89
C VAL A 96 4.11 1.08 -0.01
N ARG A 97 3.38 0.81 -1.09
CA ARG A 97 2.98 1.79 -2.11
C ARG A 97 1.49 1.65 -2.43
N PRO A 98 0.82 2.69 -2.95
CA PRO A 98 -0.55 2.53 -3.41
C PRO A 98 -0.62 1.55 -4.59
N ALA A 99 -1.73 0.83 -4.75
CA ALA A 99 -1.90 -0.12 -5.85
C ALA A 99 -1.67 0.52 -7.24
N LEU A 100 -1.94 1.83 -7.37
CA LEU A 100 -1.67 2.64 -8.56
C LEU A 100 -0.22 2.57 -9.03
N TRP A 101 0.74 2.44 -8.10
CA TRP A 101 2.16 2.36 -8.43
C TRP A 101 2.49 1.17 -9.36
N ARG A 102 1.77 0.04 -9.22
CA ARG A 102 1.99 -1.15 -10.08
C ARG A 102 1.79 -0.87 -11.55
N THR A 103 0.92 0.09 -11.89
CA THR A 103 0.67 0.45 -13.29
C THR A 103 1.93 1.01 -13.96
N GLY A 104 2.86 1.59 -13.18
CA GLY A 104 4.17 2.04 -13.65
C GLY A 104 5.16 0.91 -13.95
N LEU A 105 4.88 -0.34 -13.57
CA LEU A 105 5.70 -1.51 -13.89
C LEU A 105 5.35 -2.13 -15.24
N ARG A 106 4.30 -1.62 -15.91
CA ARG A 106 3.81 -2.12 -17.19
C ARG A 106 3.84 -1.00 -18.23
N THR A 107 4.06 -1.37 -19.49
CA THR A 107 3.92 -0.47 -20.64
C THR A 107 3.05 -1.13 -21.69
N ASN A 108 2.10 -0.38 -22.25
CA ASN A 108 1.21 -0.85 -23.30
C ASN A 108 1.10 0.21 -24.40
N CYS A 109 0.89 -0.23 -25.65
CA CYS A 109 0.45 0.63 -26.75
C CYS A 109 -1.03 0.37 -27.01
N ARG A 110 -1.86 1.39 -26.87
CA ARG A 110 -3.33 1.29 -27.01
C ARG A 110 -3.86 2.51 -27.74
N ILE A 111 -5.01 2.35 -28.38
CA ILE A 111 -5.74 3.42 -29.05
C ILE A 111 -7.11 3.51 -28.38
N PHE A 112 -7.50 4.72 -27.98
CA PHE A 112 -8.83 5.02 -27.46
C PHE A 112 -9.53 5.96 -28.45
N GLN A 113 -10.72 5.59 -28.91
CA GLN A 113 -11.49 6.41 -29.85
C GLN A 113 -12.83 6.79 -29.25
N VAL A 114 -13.22 8.05 -29.45
CA VAL A 114 -14.52 8.61 -29.01
C VAL A 114 -14.78 8.35 -27.51
N LYS A 115 -13.78 8.59 -26.65
CA LYS A 115 -13.87 8.41 -25.18
C LYS A 115 -13.50 9.67 -24.42
N LYS A 116 -14.12 9.89 -23.26
CA LYS A 116 -13.69 10.96 -22.34
C LYS A 116 -12.44 10.54 -21.58
N PRO A 117 -11.63 11.51 -21.08
CA PRO A 117 -10.48 11.20 -20.23
C PRO A 117 -10.84 10.36 -18.99
N GLU A 118 -11.97 10.63 -18.33
CA GLU A 118 -12.43 9.86 -17.17
C GLU A 118 -12.73 8.39 -17.51
N ASP A 119 -13.34 8.14 -18.67
CA ASP A 119 -13.62 6.79 -19.16
C ASP A 119 -12.32 6.02 -19.46
N ILE A 120 -11.36 6.69 -20.10
CA ILE A 120 -10.04 6.11 -20.42
C ILE A 120 -9.29 5.76 -19.13
N ILE A 121 -9.25 6.67 -18.17
CA ILE A 121 -8.57 6.45 -16.89
C ILE A 121 -9.27 5.32 -16.12
N GLY A 122 -10.61 5.32 -16.07
CA GLY A 122 -11.38 4.27 -15.42
C GLY A 122 -11.08 2.88 -15.97
N GLU A 123 -11.11 2.72 -17.31
CA GLU A 123 -10.76 1.46 -17.97
C GLU A 123 -9.35 0.98 -17.61
N ILE A 124 -8.35 1.87 -17.58
CA ILE A 124 -6.97 1.53 -17.21
C ILE A 124 -6.89 1.09 -15.73
N LEU A 125 -7.60 1.77 -14.82
CA LEU A 125 -7.62 1.43 -13.40
C LEU A 125 -8.30 0.09 -13.14
N GLU A 126 -9.47 -0.15 -13.75
CA GLU A 126 -10.20 -1.41 -13.63
C GLU A 126 -9.39 -2.60 -14.15
N GLU A 127 -8.74 -2.47 -15.30
CA GLU A 127 -7.84 -3.50 -15.85
C GLU A 127 -6.63 -3.77 -14.94
N ALA A 128 -6.16 -2.77 -14.20
CA ALA A 128 -5.11 -2.90 -13.21
C ALA A 128 -5.61 -3.46 -11.87
N GLY A 129 -6.91 -3.79 -11.76
CA GLY A 129 -7.55 -4.28 -10.54
C GLY A 129 -7.70 -3.20 -9.45
N ILE A 130 -7.63 -1.91 -9.81
CA ILE A 130 -7.78 -0.78 -8.90
C ILE A 130 -9.24 -0.35 -8.96
N LEU A 131 -10.02 -0.75 -7.96
CA LEU A 131 -11.46 -0.48 -7.91
C LEU A 131 -11.84 0.63 -6.92
N ASP A 132 -10.95 0.96 -5.99
CA ASP A 132 -11.16 2.00 -4.98
C ASP A 132 -10.63 3.35 -5.48
N TYR A 133 -11.43 4.00 -6.34
CA TYR A 133 -11.18 5.36 -6.82
C TYR A 133 -12.50 6.11 -7.03
N ALA A 134 -12.41 7.44 -7.06
CA ALA A 134 -13.55 8.30 -7.37
C ALA A 134 -13.12 9.49 -8.22
N PHE A 135 -13.94 9.84 -9.21
CA PHE A 135 -13.77 11.06 -9.98
C PHE A 135 -14.54 12.20 -9.33
N SER A 136 -13.83 13.22 -8.85
CA SER A 136 -14.40 14.47 -8.34
C SER A 136 -13.99 15.63 -9.24
N LEU A 137 -14.51 15.62 -10.47
CA LEU A 137 -14.15 16.56 -11.52
C LEU A 137 -15.10 17.76 -11.49
N ARG A 138 -14.54 18.98 -11.54
CA ARG A 138 -15.33 20.23 -11.56
C ARG A 138 -15.90 20.57 -12.93
N GLN A 139 -15.24 20.13 -13.99
CA GLN A 139 -15.60 20.44 -15.37
C GLN A 139 -15.96 19.14 -16.09
N ASN A 140 -16.95 19.22 -16.97
CA ASN A 140 -17.24 18.13 -17.89
C ASN A 140 -16.20 18.15 -19.02
N HIS A 141 -15.54 17.02 -19.27
CA HIS A 141 -14.57 16.90 -20.34
C HIS A 141 -15.22 16.31 -21.60
N ALA A 142 -14.90 16.88 -22.76
CA ALA A 142 -15.38 16.37 -24.04
C ALA A 142 -14.74 15.02 -24.38
N ALA A 143 -15.47 14.18 -25.12
CA ALA A 143 -14.91 12.97 -25.68
C ALA A 143 -13.84 13.32 -26.71
N ARG A 144 -12.70 12.64 -26.64
CA ARG A 144 -11.63 12.74 -27.64
C ARG A 144 -11.97 11.83 -28.80
N GLU A 145 -11.87 12.33 -30.02
CA GLU A 145 -12.05 11.52 -31.22
C GLU A 145 -11.00 10.40 -31.29
N TYR A 146 -9.76 10.72 -30.91
CA TYR A 146 -8.62 9.81 -30.91
C TYR A 146 -7.63 10.15 -29.78
N CYS A 147 -7.14 9.13 -29.07
CA CYS A 147 -6.14 9.25 -28.01
C CYS A 147 -5.23 8.01 -27.98
#